data_AF-A0A540NE96-F1
#
_entry.id   AF-A0A540NE96-F1
#
_cell.length_a   1.000
_cell.length_b   1.000
_cell.length_c   1.000
_cell.angle_alpha   90.00
_cell.angle_beta   90.00
_cell.angle_gamma   90.00
#
_symmetry.space_group_name_H-M   'P 1'
#
loop_
_entity.id
_entity.type
_entity.pdbx_description
1 polymer ?
#
loop_
_entity_poly.entity_id
_entity_poly.type
_entity_poly.pdbx_seq_one_letter_code
_entity_poly.pdbx_strand_id
1 'polypeptide(L)'
;MAAAARPLVTVQTLDGDMATDQCQTVALPDVMKVPIRPDVVTAVHSQMSNNSRQPYAVSKKAGHQTSAESWGTGRAVSRIPRVPGGGTHRAGQGAFGNMCRGGRMFAPTKIWRRWHRRINVNQKRYAIVSAIAASAVPSLVMARGHKIETVPELPLVVSDSAEGVEKTSAALKLLKQIGAYADAEKAKDSHAIRPGKGKMRNRRYINRKGPLIVYGTEGAKLVKAFRNLPGVEIINVERLNLLKLAPGGHLGRFVIWTKSAFEKLDSIYGSFDKLSEKKKGYVLPRSKMLNADLARIINSDEVQSVVRPIKKDAKRAPMKKNPLKNLNTMLKLNPYAKTARRMSLLAEEQRVKAKKEKLDKKRKPITKEEATAIKAAGKAWYKTMISDSDYTEFDNFTKWLGVAQ
;
A
#
# COMPACT_ATOMS: atom_id res chain seq x y z
N MET A 1 12.81 4.71 26.93
CA MET A 1 13.10 3.88 25.74
C MET A 1 14.36 3.12 26.04
N ALA A 2 14.27 1.85 26.43
CA ALA A 2 15.41 0.96 26.33
C ALA A 2 15.64 0.69 24.83
N ALA A 3 16.14 1.70 24.12
CA ALA A 3 16.75 1.46 22.83
C ALA A 3 17.83 0.40 23.08
N ALA A 4 17.95 -0.60 22.20
CA ALA A 4 19.09 -1.50 22.17
C ALA A 4 20.32 -0.66 21.79
N ALA A 5 20.82 0.07 22.77
CA ALA A 5 21.77 1.14 22.63
C ALA A 5 22.97 0.75 23.46
N ARG A 6 24.13 0.62 22.81
CA ARG A 6 25.38 0.44 23.53
C ARG A 6 25.62 1.70 24.36
N PRO A 7 25.83 1.59 25.68
CA PRO A 7 26.03 2.76 26.53
C PRO A 7 27.34 3.48 26.20
N LEU A 8 28.33 2.73 25.70
CA LEU A 8 29.63 3.22 25.23
C LEU A 8 29.78 2.90 23.74
N VAL A 9 30.40 3.82 23.01
CA VAL A 9 30.73 3.69 21.59
C VAL A 9 32.26 3.78 21.44
N THR A 10 32.83 2.93 20.61
CA THR A 10 34.27 2.88 20.36
C THR A 10 34.64 3.93 19.33
N VAL A 11 35.66 4.74 19.64
CA VAL A 11 36.24 5.69 18.69
C VAL A 11 37.19 4.92 17.79
N GLN A 12 36.88 4.86 16.50
CA GLN A 12 37.73 4.22 15.51
C GLN A 12 38.97 5.09 15.28
N THR A 13 40.14 4.50 15.51
CA THR A 13 41.45 5.11 15.27
C THR A 13 41.77 5.15 13.77
N LEU A 14 42.49 6.18 13.36
CA LEU A 14 42.92 6.39 11.98
C LEU A 14 44.42 6.14 11.84
N ASP A 15 44.87 5.85 10.61
CA ASP A 15 46.30 5.77 10.28
C ASP A 15 47.02 7.08 10.67
N GLY A 16 47.89 7.01 11.68
CA GLY A 16 48.62 8.15 12.23
C GLY A 16 48.20 8.58 13.63
N ASP A 17 47.13 7.98 14.19
CA ASP A 17 46.81 8.12 15.61
C ASP A 17 47.80 7.30 16.46
N MET A 18 48.16 7.81 17.64
CA MET A 18 49.03 7.11 18.58
C MET A 18 48.36 5.80 19.00
N ALA A 19 49.01 4.67 18.68
CA ALA A 19 48.59 3.37 19.17
C ALA A 19 48.74 3.37 20.69
N THR A 20 47.61 3.33 21.38
CA THR A 20 47.55 3.10 22.83
C THR A 20 46.90 1.73 23.03
N ASP A 21 47.31 1.01 24.08
CA ASP A 21 46.82 -0.36 24.35
C ASP A 21 45.30 -0.42 24.62
N GLN A 22 44.63 0.73 24.76
CA GLN A 22 43.19 0.83 25.01
C GLN A 22 42.47 1.57 23.89
N CYS A 23 41.41 0.96 23.37
CA CYS A 23 40.48 1.64 22.47
C CYS A 23 39.75 2.78 23.21
N GLN A 24 39.88 4.00 22.71
CA GLN A 24 39.13 5.13 23.26
C GLN A 24 37.62 4.89 23.09
N THR A 25 36.84 5.16 24.14
CA THR A 25 35.38 5.05 24.11
C THR A 25 34.74 6.37 24.53
N VAL A 26 33.52 6.60 24.05
CA VAL A 26 32.70 7.77 24.40
C VAL A 26 31.30 7.31 24.76
N ALA A 27 30.69 7.93 25.77
CA ALA A 27 29.31 7.64 26.15
C ALA A 27 28.33 7.99 25.02
N LEU A 28 27.30 7.15 24.83
CA LEU A 28 26.27 7.40 23.83
C LEU A 28 25.37 8.58 24.25
N PRO A 29 25.32 9.66 23.45
CA PRO A 29 24.49 10.82 23.72
C PRO A 29 23.00 10.48 23.83
N ASP A 30 22.29 11.12 24.76
CA ASP A 30 20.87 10.79 25.03
C ASP A 30 19.96 11.11 23.83
N VAL A 31 20.39 12.02 22.96
CA VAL A 31 19.73 12.35 21.68
C VAL A 31 19.55 11.10 20.80
N MET A 32 20.41 10.09 20.92
CA MET A 32 20.33 8.84 20.15
C MET A 32 19.35 7.81 20.75
N LYS A 33 18.90 8.02 21.99
CA LYS A 33 17.92 7.16 22.68
C LYS A 33 16.48 7.64 22.51
N VAL A 34 16.27 8.73 21.76
CA VAL A 34 14.96 9.36 21.58
C VAL A 34 14.05 8.52 20.68
N PRO A 35 12.71 8.53 20.91
CA PRO A 35 11.75 7.92 20.01
C PRO A 35 11.89 8.34 18.54
N ILE A 36 12.03 7.33 17.69
CA ILE A 36 12.10 7.47 16.24
C ILE A 36 10.68 7.64 15.68
N ARG A 37 10.41 8.79 15.06
CA ARG A 37 9.11 9.20 14.50
C ARG A 37 9.19 9.53 13.00
N PRO A 38 8.98 8.53 12.12
CA PRO A 38 8.99 8.74 10.66
C PRO A 38 7.91 9.71 10.17
N ASP A 39 6.77 9.75 10.85
CA ASP A 39 5.64 10.63 10.54
C ASP A 39 6.02 12.11 10.68
N VAL A 40 6.63 12.48 11.81
CA VAL A 40 7.09 13.85 12.08
C VAL A 40 8.20 14.25 11.12
N VAL A 41 9.15 13.35 10.88
CA VAL A 41 10.28 13.60 9.96
C VAL A 41 9.79 13.83 8.54
N THR A 42 8.90 13.00 8.03
CA THR A 42 8.36 13.12 6.66
C THR A 42 7.57 14.43 6.49
N ALA A 43 6.73 14.77 7.47
CA ALA A 43 5.95 16.02 7.44
C ALA A 43 6.85 17.26 7.47
N VAL A 44 7.81 17.31 8.40
CA VAL A 44 8.75 18.43 8.55
C VAL A 44 9.67 18.53 7.33
N HIS A 45 10.21 17.41 6.83
CA HIS A 45 11.06 17.38 5.64
C HIS A 45 10.32 17.96 4.43
N SER A 46 9.05 17.57 4.22
CA SER A 46 8.24 18.08 3.11
C SER A 46 8.01 19.59 3.19
N GLN A 47 7.72 20.11 4.39
CA GLN A 47 7.57 21.55 4.60
C GLN A 47 8.91 22.29 4.44
N MET A 48 10.01 21.71 4.91
CA MET A 48 11.34 22.32 4.83
C MET A 48 11.86 22.35 3.38
N SER A 49 11.62 21.29 2.61
CA SER A 49 11.95 21.22 1.19
C SER A 49 11.12 22.19 0.35
N ASN A 50 9.92 22.56 0.78
CA ASN A 50 9.14 23.59 0.09
C ASN A 50 9.79 24.98 0.20
N ASN A 51 10.55 25.24 1.26
CA ASN A 51 11.16 26.55 1.50
C ASN A 51 12.35 26.86 0.59
N SER A 52 12.97 25.85 -0.03
CA SER A 52 14.08 26.04 -0.98
C SER A 52 13.61 26.28 -2.41
N ARG A 53 12.30 26.37 -2.66
CA ARG A 53 11.74 26.56 -4.00
C ARG A 53 11.76 28.04 -4.38
N GLN A 54 12.24 28.33 -5.58
CA GLN A 54 12.10 29.64 -6.18
C GLN A 54 10.67 29.82 -6.73
N PRO A 55 9.97 30.93 -6.39
CA PRO A 55 8.68 31.25 -6.99
C PRO A 55 8.77 31.33 -8.51
N TYR A 56 7.76 30.78 -9.21
CA TYR A 56 7.63 30.90 -10.66
C TYR A 56 6.19 31.21 -11.04
N ALA A 57 6.01 32.02 -12.08
CA ALA A 57 4.72 32.45 -12.56
C ALA A 57 4.75 32.69 -14.08
N VAL A 58 3.60 32.56 -14.73
CA VAL A 58 3.41 33.06 -16.10
C VAL A 58 3.27 34.59 -16.04
N SER A 59 3.73 35.30 -17.09
CA SER A 59 3.54 36.76 -17.18
C SER A 59 2.07 37.15 -17.01
N LYS A 60 1.81 38.22 -16.24
CA LYS A 60 0.45 38.72 -15.96
C LYS A 60 -0.32 39.08 -17.23
N LYS A 61 0.38 39.52 -18.29
CA LYS A 61 -0.19 39.96 -19.57
C LYS A 61 -0.13 38.88 -20.67
N ALA A 62 0.35 37.67 -20.38
CA ALA A 62 0.46 36.61 -21.37
C ALA A 62 -0.91 36.25 -21.98
N GLY A 63 -1.04 36.33 -23.30
CA GLY A 63 -2.28 36.05 -24.03
C GLY A 63 -3.36 37.14 -23.90
N HIS A 64 -3.04 38.29 -23.29
CA HIS A 64 -3.97 39.42 -23.09
C HIS A 64 -3.62 40.69 -23.88
N GLN A 65 -2.46 40.73 -24.55
CA GLN A 65 -2.01 41.94 -25.27
C GLN A 65 -2.57 42.03 -26.69
N THR A 66 -3.62 41.28 -27.00
CA THR A 66 -4.30 41.30 -28.30
C THR A 66 -5.56 42.17 -28.21
N SER A 67 -5.77 43.05 -29.19
CA SER A 67 -6.99 43.88 -29.32
C SER A 67 -8.18 43.09 -29.88
N ALA A 68 -8.32 41.83 -29.47
CA ALA A 68 -9.29 40.90 -30.03
C ALA A 68 -10.68 41.14 -29.47
N GLU A 69 -11.67 41.19 -30.36
CA GLU A 69 -13.08 41.42 -30.02
C GLU A 69 -13.96 40.39 -30.71
N SER A 70 -15.11 40.06 -30.09
CA SER A 70 -16.02 39.07 -30.67
C SER A 70 -16.80 39.67 -31.82
N TRP A 71 -16.89 38.96 -32.94
CA TRP A 71 -17.73 39.38 -34.06
C TRP A 71 -19.24 39.21 -33.80
N GLY A 72 -19.63 38.64 -32.65
CA GLY A 72 -21.02 38.40 -32.31
C GLY A 72 -21.64 37.22 -33.07
N THR A 73 -22.95 37.29 -33.29
CA THR A 73 -23.76 36.29 -34.00
C THR A 73 -23.78 36.52 -35.52
N GLY A 74 -24.38 35.60 -36.28
CA GLY A 74 -24.68 35.81 -37.70
C GLY A 74 -23.52 35.58 -38.67
N ARG A 75 -22.41 34.97 -38.22
CA ARG A 75 -21.22 34.71 -39.06
C ARG A 75 -20.83 33.23 -39.14
N ALA A 76 -21.73 32.31 -38.78
CA ALA A 76 -21.50 30.86 -38.74
C ALA A 76 -20.22 30.42 -37.98
N VAL A 77 -19.83 31.20 -36.96
CA VAL A 77 -18.57 31.05 -36.24
C VAL A 77 -18.80 31.31 -34.74
N SER A 78 -18.03 30.65 -33.87
CA SER A 78 -18.15 30.83 -32.41
C SER A 78 -17.87 32.27 -31.95
N ARG A 79 -18.58 32.70 -30.90
CA ARG A 79 -18.55 34.07 -30.33
C ARG A 79 -17.28 34.40 -29.52
N ILE A 80 -16.17 33.72 -29.82
CA ILE A 80 -14.86 33.95 -29.18
C ILE A 80 -14.26 35.25 -29.72
N PRO A 81 -13.58 36.07 -28.91
CA PRO A 81 -12.85 37.24 -29.39
C PRO A 81 -11.82 36.89 -30.48
N ARG A 82 -11.80 37.66 -31.56
CA ARG A 82 -10.96 37.43 -32.75
C ARG A 82 -10.02 38.59 -33.00
N VAL A 83 -8.82 38.28 -33.48
CA VAL A 83 -7.81 39.30 -33.83
C VAL A 83 -8.34 40.15 -34.99
N PRO A 84 -8.36 41.49 -34.87
CA PRO A 84 -8.85 42.38 -35.91
C PRO A 84 -7.88 42.50 -37.10
N GLY A 85 -8.30 43.21 -38.15
CA GLY A 85 -7.50 43.46 -39.35
C GLY A 85 -7.63 42.37 -40.41
N GLY A 86 -6.73 42.40 -41.40
CA GLY A 86 -6.66 41.48 -42.53
C GLY A 86 -5.22 41.29 -43.01
N GLY A 87 -5.02 40.47 -44.05
CA GLY A 87 -3.71 40.27 -44.70
C GLY A 87 -2.71 39.35 -43.98
N THR A 88 -2.88 39.08 -42.68
CA THR A 88 -2.02 38.11 -41.95
C THR A 88 -2.75 36.80 -41.67
N HIS A 89 -2.02 35.69 -41.58
CA HIS A 89 -2.59 34.40 -41.15
C HIS A 89 -3.22 34.43 -39.74
N ARG A 90 -2.87 35.42 -38.92
CA ARG A 90 -3.39 35.57 -37.55
C ARG A 90 -4.72 36.32 -37.49
N ALA A 91 -5.02 37.18 -38.46
CA ALA A 91 -6.27 37.93 -38.52
C ALA A 91 -7.49 36.97 -38.57
N GLY A 92 -8.55 37.30 -37.84
CA GLY A 92 -9.76 36.48 -37.75
C GLY A 92 -9.66 35.22 -36.88
N GLN A 93 -8.48 34.85 -36.38
CA GLN A 93 -8.33 33.74 -35.44
C GLN A 93 -8.79 34.10 -34.02
N GLY A 94 -9.27 33.10 -33.27
CA GLY A 94 -9.62 33.25 -31.86
C GLY A 94 -8.40 33.58 -31.00
N ALA A 95 -8.57 34.51 -30.07
CA ALA A 95 -7.57 34.97 -29.10
C ALA A 95 -8.21 35.13 -27.71
N PHE A 96 -7.39 35.54 -26.73
CA PHE A 96 -7.76 35.78 -25.32
C PHE A 96 -8.22 34.55 -24.52
N GLY A 97 -9.13 33.73 -25.06
CA GLY A 97 -9.67 32.53 -24.41
C GLY A 97 -8.63 31.44 -24.14
N ASN A 98 -8.84 30.67 -23.07
CA ASN A 98 -7.97 29.55 -22.65
C ASN A 98 -7.94 28.39 -23.64
N MET A 99 -9.01 28.19 -24.41
CA MET A 99 -9.12 27.22 -25.51
C MET A 99 -8.36 27.66 -26.77
N CYS A 100 -7.99 28.93 -26.90
CA CYS A 100 -7.37 29.48 -28.10
C CYS A 100 -5.85 29.29 -28.08
N ARG A 101 -5.27 28.90 -29.23
CA ARG A 101 -3.81 28.91 -29.42
C ARG A 101 -3.27 30.33 -29.25
N GLY A 102 -2.28 30.49 -28.36
CA GLY A 102 -1.73 31.80 -28.00
C GLY A 102 -2.65 32.67 -27.12
N GLY A 103 -3.79 32.14 -26.67
CA GLY A 103 -4.68 32.78 -25.71
C GLY A 103 -4.18 32.64 -24.27
N ARG A 104 -4.93 33.19 -23.31
CA ARG A 104 -4.52 33.22 -21.91
C ARG A 104 -4.97 31.96 -21.18
N MET A 105 -4.01 31.29 -20.53
CA MET A 105 -4.26 30.11 -19.70
C MET A 105 -5.25 30.39 -18.57
N PHE A 106 -6.16 29.45 -18.29
CA PHE A 106 -7.04 29.50 -17.12
C PHE A 106 -6.22 29.36 -15.83
N ALA A 107 -6.55 30.16 -14.80
CA ALA A 107 -5.88 30.19 -13.51
C ALA A 107 -4.33 30.13 -13.61
N PRO A 108 -3.69 31.11 -14.29
CA PRO A 108 -2.26 31.04 -14.54
C PRO A 108 -1.47 31.12 -13.23
N THR A 109 -0.32 30.44 -13.16
CA THR A 109 0.52 30.42 -11.96
C THR A 109 0.87 31.84 -11.51
N LYS A 110 0.77 32.08 -10.21
CA LYS A 110 0.96 33.39 -9.59
C LYS A 110 2.14 33.37 -8.64
N ILE A 111 2.85 34.49 -8.57
CA ILE A 111 3.97 34.68 -7.66
C ILE A 111 3.54 34.54 -6.19
N TRP A 112 2.33 35.02 -5.85
CA TRP A 112 1.77 35.00 -4.49
C TRP A 112 1.23 33.63 -4.04
N ARG A 113 1.45 32.56 -4.82
CA ARG A 113 1.24 31.20 -4.32
C ARG A 113 2.05 31.03 -3.03
N ARG A 114 1.48 30.36 -2.02
CA ARG A 114 2.22 30.05 -0.79
C ARG A 114 3.30 28.98 -1.04
N TRP A 115 4.52 29.41 -1.37
CA TRP A 115 5.69 28.56 -1.57
C TRP A 115 6.30 28.12 -0.24
N HIS A 116 6.47 29.07 0.67
CA HIS A 116 7.11 28.84 1.96
C HIS A 116 6.11 28.36 3.02
N ARG A 117 6.57 27.43 3.86
CA ARG A 117 5.87 26.87 5.01
C ARG A 117 6.64 27.20 6.28
N ARG A 118 5.97 27.91 7.19
CA ARG A 118 6.45 28.08 8.56
C ARG A 118 6.28 26.75 9.29
N ILE A 119 7.32 26.34 9.99
CA ILE A 119 7.36 25.08 10.74
C ILE A 119 7.68 25.44 12.18
N ASN A 120 6.97 24.81 13.12
CA ASN A 120 7.25 24.99 14.55
C ASN A 120 8.70 24.53 14.85
N VAL A 121 9.43 25.36 15.61
CA VAL A 121 10.81 25.08 16.01
C VAL A 121 10.90 23.78 16.81
N ASN A 122 9.94 23.49 17.69
CA ASN A 122 9.95 22.26 18.48
C ASN A 122 9.71 21.02 17.60
N GLN A 123 8.85 21.12 16.59
CA GLN A 123 8.66 20.03 15.60
C GLN A 123 9.92 19.80 14.77
N LYS A 124 10.61 20.88 14.34
CA LYS A 124 11.91 20.76 13.67
C LYS A 124 12.95 20.07 14.53
N ARG A 125 13.05 20.48 15.80
CA ARG A 125 13.99 19.89 16.76
C ARG A 125 13.69 18.41 16.98
N TYR A 126 12.43 18.03 17.18
CA TYR A 126 12.03 16.62 17.28
C TYR A 126 12.40 15.85 16.01
N ALA A 127 12.08 16.37 14.82
CA ALA A 127 12.43 15.70 13.57
C ALA A 127 13.95 15.46 13.42
N ILE A 128 14.79 16.43 13.79
CA ILE A 128 16.24 16.29 13.74
C ILE A 128 16.71 15.21 14.72
N VAL A 129 16.26 15.27 15.97
CA VAL A 129 16.66 14.31 17.01
C VAL A 129 16.21 12.89 16.65
N SER A 130 14.99 12.73 16.12
CA SER A 130 14.52 11.44 15.60
C SER A 130 15.38 10.91 14.44
N ALA A 131 15.91 11.79 13.59
CA ALA A 131 16.79 11.40 12.50
C ALA A 131 18.19 10.99 13.00
N ILE A 132 18.69 11.67 14.03
CA ILE A 132 19.94 11.30 14.72
C ILE A 132 19.79 9.93 15.39
N ALA A 133 18.73 9.70 16.16
CA ALA A 133 18.45 8.40 16.77
C ALA A 133 18.35 7.27 15.73
N ALA A 134 17.69 7.53 14.59
CA ALA A 134 17.62 6.54 13.51
C ALA A 134 18.98 6.20 12.87
N SER A 135 19.96 7.12 12.91
CA SER A 135 21.30 6.85 12.38
C SER A 135 22.14 5.91 13.26
N ALA A 136 21.77 5.75 14.53
CA ALA A 136 22.42 4.83 15.46
C ALA A 136 21.91 3.38 15.34
N VAL A 137 20.82 3.14 14.60
CA VAL A 137 20.19 1.82 14.50
C VAL A 137 20.57 1.14 13.17
N PRO A 138 21.37 0.05 13.18
CA PRO A 138 21.83 -0.60 11.95
C PRO A 138 20.72 -1.05 11.02
N SER A 139 19.63 -1.60 11.56
CA SER A 139 18.51 -2.10 10.76
C SER A 139 17.82 -0.98 9.96
N LEU A 140 17.70 0.22 10.52
CA LEU A 140 17.14 1.38 9.81
C LEU A 140 18.11 1.91 8.75
N VAL A 141 19.41 1.91 9.04
CA VAL A 141 20.44 2.33 8.08
C VAL A 141 20.53 1.40 6.88
N MET A 142 20.47 0.09 7.13
CA MET A 142 20.40 -0.93 6.09
C MET A 142 19.08 -0.87 5.31
N ALA A 143 17.94 -0.70 5.98
CA ALA A 143 16.63 -0.59 5.32
C ALA A 143 16.53 0.63 4.40
N ARG A 144 17.18 1.75 4.75
CA ARG A 144 17.31 2.91 3.85
C ARG A 144 18.12 2.59 2.58
N GLY A 145 18.95 1.56 2.64
CA GLY A 145 19.75 1.05 1.53
C GLY A 145 21.20 1.50 1.56
N HIS A 146 21.79 1.77 2.73
CA HIS A 146 23.24 1.97 2.83
C HIS A 146 23.99 0.63 2.87
N LYS A 147 25.19 0.57 2.29
CA LYS A 147 26.09 -0.60 2.40
C LYS A 147 26.98 -0.44 3.64
N ILE A 148 26.67 -1.18 4.71
CA ILE A 148 27.33 -1.06 6.02
C ILE A 148 27.89 -2.39 6.56
N GLU A 149 27.96 -3.43 5.73
CA GLU A 149 28.38 -4.79 6.13
C GLU A 149 29.80 -4.84 6.71
N THR A 150 30.70 -4.01 6.17
CA THR A 150 32.11 -3.92 6.60
C THR A 150 32.34 -2.90 7.72
N VAL A 151 31.30 -2.19 8.17
CA VAL A 151 31.42 -1.19 9.23
C VAL A 151 31.41 -1.90 10.59
N PRO A 152 32.36 -1.63 11.49
CA PRO A 152 32.50 -2.38 12.74
C PRO A 152 31.32 -2.19 13.71
N GLU A 153 30.79 -0.96 13.79
CA GLU A 153 29.63 -0.65 14.63
C GLU A 153 28.89 0.62 14.18
N LEU A 154 27.67 0.80 14.71
CA LEU A 154 26.88 2.02 14.60
C LEU A 154 26.39 2.46 15.99
N PRO A 155 26.36 3.76 16.28
CA PRO A 155 26.83 4.88 15.45
C PRO A 155 28.35 4.86 15.25
N LEU A 156 28.81 5.20 14.04
CA LEU A 156 30.24 5.17 13.72
C LEU A 156 30.91 6.46 14.17
N VAL A 157 31.86 6.35 15.11
CA VAL A 157 32.64 7.48 15.64
C VAL A 157 34.10 7.33 15.25
N VAL A 158 34.71 8.40 14.75
CA VAL A 158 36.12 8.45 14.34
C VAL A 158 36.87 9.49 15.16
N SER A 159 38.18 9.32 15.30
CA SER A 159 39.04 10.27 15.99
C SER A 159 39.02 11.67 15.35
N ASP A 160 39.34 12.70 16.13
CA ASP A 160 39.34 14.09 15.66
C ASP A 160 40.47 14.40 14.66
N SER A 161 41.46 13.51 14.51
CA SER A 161 42.47 13.62 13.45
C SER A 161 41.85 13.57 12.04
N ALA A 162 40.65 12.99 11.90
CA ALA A 162 39.84 13.06 10.68
C ALA A 162 39.57 14.51 10.21
N GLU A 163 39.49 15.47 11.15
CA GLU A 163 39.19 16.86 10.84
C GLU A 163 40.36 17.59 10.16
N GLY A 164 41.59 17.09 10.36
CA GLY A 164 42.82 17.59 9.76
C GLY A 164 43.07 17.13 8.32
N VAL A 165 42.28 16.18 7.80
CA VAL A 165 42.47 15.62 6.45
C VAL A 165 42.20 16.69 5.38
N GLU A 166 43.22 16.98 4.56
CA GLU A 166 43.13 18.00 3.49
C GLU A 166 42.90 17.42 2.09
N LYS A 167 43.52 16.28 1.78
CA LYS A 167 43.51 15.69 0.44
C LYS A 167 42.38 14.68 0.27
N THR A 168 41.74 14.70 -0.90
CA THR A 168 40.68 13.74 -1.29
C THR A 168 41.17 12.29 -1.30
N SER A 169 42.44 12.06 -1.68
CA SER A 169 43.06 10.73 -1.65
C SER A 169 43.18 10.18 -0.24
N ALA A 170 43.56 11.02 0.73
CA ALA A 170 43.59 10.66 2.15
C ALA A 170 42.19 10.38 2.69
N ALA A 171 41.18 11.19 2.30
CA ALA A 171 39.78 10.94 2.65
C ALA A 171 39.26 9.60 2.11
N LEU A 172 39.66 9.22 0.88
CA LEU A 172 39.34 7.90 0.31
C LEU A 172 40.00 6.76 1.09
N LYS A 173 41.27 6.92 1.46
CA LYS A 173 42.01 5.94 2.27
C LYS A 173 41.31 5.73 3.63
N LEU A 174 40.92 6.82 4.28
CA LEU A 174 40.18 6.81 5.55
C LEU A 174 38.85 6.06 5.45
N LEU A 175 38.04 6.33 4.41
CA LEU A 175 36.76 5.62 4.24
C LEU A 175 36.95 4.13 3.97
N LYS A 176 38.04 3.74 3.30
CA LYS A 176 38.37 2.32 3.08
C LYS A 176 38.78 1.64 4.38
N GLN A 177 39.62 2.29 5.19
CA GLN A 177 40.07 1.79 6.48
C GLN A 177 38.91 1.50 7.44
N ILE A 178 37.92 2.40 7.50
CA ILE A 178 36.75 2.26 8.39
C ILE A 178 35.64 1.39 7.76
N GLY A 179 35.83 0.87 6.54
CA GLY A 179 34.83 0.04 5.86
C GLY A 179 33.60 0.83 5.37
N ALA A 180 33.65 2.16 5.33
CA ALA A 180 32.57 3.04 4.88
C ALA A 180 32.59 3.32 3.37
N TYR A 181 33.68 2.97 2.67
CA TYR A 181 33.87 3.30 1.25
C TYR A 181 32.87 2.60 0.32
N ALA A 182 32.41 1.39 0.66
CA ALA A 182 31.44 0.64 -0.16
C ALA A 182 30.13 1.42 -0.41
N ASP A 183 29.71 2.25 0.55
CA ASP A 183 28.52 3.10 0.39
C ASP A 183 28.76 4.30 -0.54
N ALA A 184 29.97 4.88 -0.49
CA ALA A 184 30.38 5.95 -1.41
C ALA A 184 30.56 5.42 -2.84
N GLU A 185 31.11 4.22 -3.00
CA GLU A 185 31.24 3.54 -4.30
C GLU A 185 29.88 3.24 -4.92
N LYS A 186 28.93 2.72 -4.13
CA LYS A 186 27.53 2.58 -4.56
C LYS A 186 26.91 3.91 -5.04
N ALA A 187 27.27 5.02 -4.42
CA ALA A 187 26.80 6.33 -4.84
C ALA A 187 27.47 6.80 -6.14
N LYS A 188 28.76 6.50 -6.33
CA LYS A 188 29.50 6.73 -7.57
C LYS A 188 28.86 6.01 -8.76
N ASP A 189 28.58 4.71 -8.61
CA ASP A 189 28.03 3.88 -9.69
C ASP A 189 26.58 4.25 -10.03
N SER A 190 25.87 4.88 -9.09
CA SER A 190 24.50 5.32 -9.28
C SER A 190 24.34 6.59 -10.12
N HIS A 191 25.43 7.15 -10.64
CA HIS A 191 25.43 8.38 -11.42
C HIS A 191 24.71 8.18 -12.76
N ALA A 192 23.41 8.49 -12.78
CA ALA A 192 22.54 8.28 -13.92
C ALA A 192 21.97 9.59 -14.48
N ILE A 193 21.66 9.59 -15.78
CA ILE A 193 21.02 10.73 -16.43
C ILE A 193 19.55 10.82 -15.99
N ARG A 194 19.14 11.98 -15.46
CA ARG A 194 17.76 12.27 -15.06
C ARG A 194 16.82 12.22 -16.27
N PRO A 195 15.72 11.45 -16.23
CA PRO A 195 14.72 11.47 -17.28
C PRO A 195 13.93 12.80 -17.33
N GLY A 196 13.37 13.11 -18.50
CA GLY A 196 12.50 14.27 -18.73
C GLY A 196 13.23 15.62 -18.86
N LYS A 197 12.51 16.71 -18.60
CA LYS A 197 12.96 18.11 -18.85
C LYS A 197 14.01 18.63 -17.86
N GLY A 198 14.43 17.81 -16.89
CA GLY A 198 15.47 18.18 -15.91
C GLY A 198 16.83 18.43 -16.55
N LYS A 199 17.16 17.69 -17.61
CA LYS A 199 18.43 17.81 -18.34
C LYS A 199 18.68 19.22 -18.87
N MET A 200 17.64 19.88 -19.36
CA MET A 200 17.68 21.26 -19.88
C MET A 200 17.78 22.33 -18.78
N ARG A 201 17.72 21.95 -17.49
CA ARG A 201 17.63 22.88 -16.35
C ARG A 201 18.74 22.63 -15.33
N ASN A 202 19.96 22.36 -15.81
CA ASN A 202 21.16 22.09 -15.00
C ASN A 202 20.99 20.94 -13.98
N ARG A 203 20.12 19.98 -14.30
CA ARG A 203 19.79 18.83 -13.45
C ARG A 203 19.97 17.53 -14.21
N ARG A 204 21.04 17.46 -15.03
CA ARG A 204 21.33 16.34 -15.94
C ARG A 204 21.53 15.03 -15.20
N TYR A 205 22.23 15.02 -14.06
CA TYR A 205 22.55 13.81 -13.32
C TYR A 205 21.78 13.70 -11.99
N ILE A 206 21.60 12.46 -11.53
CA ILE A 206 21.10 12.11 -10.21
C ILE A 206 22.07 11.13 -9.60
N ASN A 207 22.46 11.40 -8.36
CA ASN A 207 23.34 10.52 -7.60
C ASN A 207 22.60 10.13 -6.31
N ARG A 208 22.82 8.90 -5.84
CA ARG A 208 22.38 8.48 -4.51
C ARG A 208 23.13 9.28 -3.43
N LYS A 209 22.52 9.35 -2.25
CA LYS A 209 23.11 9.96 -1.06
C LYS A 209 23.79 8.87 -0.24
N GLY A 210 25.11 8.92 -0.17
CA GLY A 210 25.95 8.02 0.61
C GLY A 210 26.17 8.55 2.04
N PRO A 211 27.35 8.32 2.64
CA PRO A 211 27.60 8.68 4.02
C PRO A 211 27.53 10.18 4.25
N LEU A 212 27.07 10.57 5.44
CA LEU A 212 27.10 11.95 5.93
C LEU A 212 28.18 12.05 7.00
N ILE A 213 29.15 12.94 6.80
CA ILE A 213 30.22 13.17 7.79
C ILE A 213 29.85 14.38 8.63
N VAL A 214 29.83 14.20 9.95
CA VAL A 214 29.54 15.24 10.92
C VAL A 214 30.81 15.57 11.71
N TYR A 215 31.17 16.85 11.71
CA TYR A 215 32.37 17.36 12.36
C TYR A 215 32.04 18.44 13.40
N GLY A 216 32.96 18.64 14.34
CA GLY A 216 32.79 19.48 15.53
C GLY A 216 33.44 20.85 15.40
N THR A 217 34.58 20.98 14.73
CA THR A 217 35.37 22.23 14.70
C THR A 217 34.95 23.15 13.55
N GLU A 218 34.84 24.46 13.80
CA GLU A 218 34.64 25.41 12.71
C GLU A 218 35.90 25.55 11.85
N GLY A 219 35.73 25.69 10.53
CA GLY A 219 36.87 25.81 9.61
C GLY A 219 37.68 24.52 9.39
N ALA A 220 37.18 23.37 9.84
CA ALA A 220 37.85 22.09 9.72
C ALA A 220 38.24 21.74 8.26
N LYS A 221 39.46 21.23 8.09
CA LYS A 221 40.06 21.01 6.76
C LYS A 221 39.39 19.88 6.00
N LEU A 222 38.78 18.91 6.70
CA LEU A 222 38.01 17.81 6.10
C LEU A 222 36.95 18.28 5.11
N VAL A 223 36.40 19.49 5.29
CA VAL A 223 35.36 20.01 4.40
C VAL A 223 35.85 20.07 2.96
N LYS A 224 37.13 20.42 2.75
CA LYS A 224 37.74 20.47 1.42
C LYS A 224 38.03 19.06 0.88
N ALA A 225 38.46 18.14 1.74
CA ALA A 225 38.81 16.77 1.36
C ALA A 225 37.60 15.93 0.94
N PHE A 226 36.50 16.00 1.68
CA PHE A 226 35.35 15.11 1.47
C PHE A 226 34.29 15.67 0.51
N ARG A 227 34.29 16.99 0.20
CA ARG A 227 33.19 17.61 -0.57
C ARG A 227 33.05 17.10 -2.01
N ASN A 228 34.14 16.61 -2.59
CA ASN A 228 34.17 16.15 -3.98
C ASN A 228 33.92 14.64 -4.11
N LEU A 229 33.77 13.92 -2.99
CA LEU A 229 33.50 12.50 -3.03
C LEU A 229 32.05 12.26 -3.46
N PRO A 230 31.80 11.29 -4.37
CA PRO A 230 30.47 11.06 -4.91
C PRO A 230 29.52 10.59 -3.82
N GLY A 231 28.39 11.30 -3.68
CA GLY A 231 27.33 10.96 -2.73
C GLY A 231 27.62 11.27 -1.26
N VAL A 232 28.86 11.61 -0.92
CA VAL A 232 29.24 12.02 0.45
C VAL A 232 28.78 13.45 0.68
N GLU A 233 28.19 13.70 1.85
CA GLU A 233 27.89 15.06 2.30
C GLU A 233 28.54 15.33 3.64
N ILE A 234 28.75 16.60 3.94
CA ILE A 234 29.40 17.06 5.15
C ILE A 234 28.51 18.07 5.85
N ILE A 235 28.50 18.06 7.17
CA ILE A 235 27.75 19.01 7.99
C ILE A 235 28.45 19.23 9.33
N ASN A 236 28.38 20.45 9.86
CA ASN A 236 28.85 20.72 11.22
C ASN A 236 27.74 20.36 12.22
N VAL A 237 28.10 19.80 13.39
CA VAL A 237 27.17 19.39 14.44
C VAL A 237 26.25 20.51 14.95
N GLU A 238 26.73 21.75 14.95
CA GLU A 238 25.96 22.90 15.43
C GLU A 238 24.89 23.35 14.43
N ARG A 239 25.06 22.98 13.16
CA ARG A 239 24.20 23.40 12.04
C ARG A 239 23.54 22.19 11.36
N LEU A 240 23.15 21.20 12.16
CA LEU A 240 22.48 19.99 11.67
C LEU A 240 21.17 20.32 10.93
N ASN A 241 21.00 19.68 9.78
CA ASN A 241 19.89 19.92 8.86
C ASN A 241 19.18 18.60 8.55
N LEU A 242 17.86 18.58 8.75
CA LEU A 242 17.02 17.42 8.48
C LEU A 242 17.10 16.95 7.02
N LEU A 243 17.24 17.86 6.05
CA LEU A 243 17.32 17.50 4.64
C LEU A 243 18.59 16.67 4.31
N LYS A 244 19.64 16.83 5.11
CA LYS A 244 20.87 16.05 5.02
C LYS A 244 20.78 14.76 5.85
N LEU A 245 20.22 14.81 7.06
CA LEU A 245 20.07 13.62 7.92
C LEU A 245 19.03 12.61 7.40
N ALA A 246 17.93 13.09 6.81
CA ALA A 246 16.86 12.26 6.26
C ALA A 246 16.50 12.72 4.83
N PRO A 247 17.40 12.51 3.83
CA PRO A 247 17.13 12.93 2.46
C PRO A 247 15.89 12.22 1.92
N GLY A 248 14.93 13.00 1.40
CA GLY A 248 13.65 12.49 0.92
C GLY A 248 12.63 12.22 2.02
N GLY A 249 12.92 12.58 3.28
CA GLY A 249 12.08 12.27 4.44
C GLY A 249 12.28 10.86 4.98
N HIS A 250 13.18 10.06 4.38
CA HIS A 250 13.49 8.70 4.82
C HIS A 250 14.59 8.71 5.89
N LEU A 251 14.27 8.18 7.06
CA LEU A 251 15.15 8.05 8.23
C LEU A 251 16.27 7.02 8.02
N GLY A 252 17.29 7.06 8.88
CA GLY A 252 18.38 6.07 8.90
C GLY A 252 19.43 6.34 7.84
N ARG A 253 19.91 7.57 7.68
CA ARG A 253 21.10 7.81 6.85
C ARG A 253 22.34 7.27 7.57
N PHE A 254 23.29 6.70 6.84
CA PHE A 254 24.59 6.36 7.40
C PHE A 254 25.37 7.63 7.72
N VAL A 255 25.67 7.85 9.00
CA VAL A 255 26.36 9.03 9.52
C VAL A 255 27.66 8.62 10.20
N ILE A 256 28.74 9.33 9.87
CA ILE A 256 30.06 9.20 10.47
C ILE A 256 30.29 10.43 11.34
N TRP A 257 30.58 10.25 12.61
CA TRP A 257 30.77 11.33 13.57
C TRP A 257 32.24 11.46 13.95
N THR A 258 32.78 12.67 14.01
CA THR A 258 34.04 12.90 14.73
C THR A 258 33.77 12.86 16.23
N LYS A 259 34.77 12.46 17.02
CA LYS A 259 34.67 12.37 18.49
C LYS A 259 34.14 13.67 19.10
N SER A 260 34.75 14.80 18.76
CA SER A 260 34.33 16.13 19.21
C SER A 260 32.91 16.50 18.78
N ALA A 261 32.47 16.09 17.58
CA ALA A 261 31.09 16.29 17.15
C ALA A 261 30.10 15.47 17.98
N PHE A 262 30.48 14.24 18.31
CA PHE A 262 29.65 13.31 19.06
C PHE A 262 29.43 13.80 20.49
N GLU A 263 30.49 14.23 21.18
CA GLU A 263 30.41 14.77 22.55
C GLU A 263 29.61 16.09 22.61
N LYS A 264 29.70 16.95 21.57
CA LYS A 264 28.93 18.20 21.51
C LYS A 264 27.41 17.99 21.44
N LEU A 265 26.92 16.79 21.07
CA LEU A 265 25.49 16.53 20.96
C LEU A 265 24.75 16.73 22.30
N ASP A 266 25.36 16.33 23.41
CA ASP A 266 24.73 16.46 24.74
C ASP A 266 24.61 17.93 25.17
N SER A 267 25.59 18.78 24.88
CA SER A 267 25.46 20.23 25.11
C SER A 267 24.38 20.86 24.18
N ILE A 268 24.31 20.42 22.93
CA ILE A 268 23.36 20.96 21.93
C ILE A 268 21.90 20.57 22.21
N TYR A 269 21.64 19.38 22.74
CA TYR A 269 20.28 18.85 22.88
C TYR A 269 19.85 18.58 24.34
N GLY A 270 20.79 18.49 25.28
CA GLY A 270 20.54 18.11 26.66
C GLY A 270 20.25 16.61 26.80
N SER A 271 19.80 16.22 28.00
CA SER A 271 19.32 14.86 28.29
C SER A 271 17.79 14.84 28.45
N PHE A 272 17.24 13.73 28.91
CA PHE A 272 15.80 13.63 29.24
C PHE A 272 15.41 14.44 30.48
N ASP A 273 16.38 14.74 31.36
CA ASP A 273 16.18 15.43 32.63
C ASP A 273 16.94 16.77 32.70
N LYS A 274 18.09 16.89 32.02
CA LYS A 274 18.86 18.13 31.92
C LYS A 274 18.45 18.92 30.67
N LEU A 275 18.12 20.19 30.86
CA LEU A 275 17.86 21.14 29.78
C LEU A 275 19.08 21.32 28.87
N SER A 276 18.82 21.58 27.59
CA SER A 276 19.88 21.92 26.64
C SER A 276 20.54 23.27 26.98
N GLU A 277 21.87 23.32 26.87
CA GLU A 277 22.66 24.54 27.04
C GLU A 277 22.50 25.48 25.85
N LYS A 278 22.62 24.97 24.61
CA LYS A 278 22.53 25.80 23.40
C LYS A 278 21.09 26.12 22.99
N LYS A 279 20.12 25.27 23.31
CA LYS A 279 18.71 25.44 22.92
C LYS A 279 17.86 25.80 24.13
N LYS A 280 17.69 27.11 24.33
CA LYS A 280 16.86 27.67 25.42
C LYS A 280 15.53 26.92 25.57
N GLY A 281 15.29 26.40 26.77
CA GLY A 281 14.06 25.72 27.17
C GLY A 281 13.78 24.39 26.44
N TYR A 282 14.78 23.79 25.79
CA TYR A 282 14.61 22.54 25.06
C TYR A 282 14.96 21.33 25.93
N VAL A 283 14.09 20.32 25.89
CA VAL A 283 14.28 18.99 26.49
C VAL A 283 14.02 17.94 25.42
N LEU A 284 14.70 16.80 25.50
CA LEU A 284 14.47 15.68 24.60
C LEU A 284 13.03 15.15 24.71
N PRO A 285 12.39 14.79 23.58
CA PRO A 285 11.01 14.33 23.60
C PRO A 285 10.92 12.94 24.24
N ARG A 286 10.02 12.81 25.23
CA ARG A 286 9.75 11.55 25.90
C ARG A 286 8.87 10.65 25.04
N SER A 287 9.12 9.35 25.12
CA SER A 287 8.29 8.32 24.46
C SER A 287 7.04 8.05 25.30
N LYS A 288 5.93 7.69 24.64
CA LYS A 288 4.70 7.27 25.35
C LYS A 288 4.88 5.94 26.06
N MET A 289 5.71 5.05 25.50
CA MET A 289 6.05 3.75 26.07
C MET A 289 7.52 3.72 26.45
N LEU A 290 7.83 3.24 27.65
CA LEU A 290 9.21 3.11 28.10
C LEU A 290 9.95 1.98 27.37
N ASN A 291 9.28 0.85 27.11
CA ASN A 291 9.76 -0.25 26.29
C ASN A 291 8.86 -0.37 25.04
N ALA A 292 9.48 -0.45 23.85
CA ALA A 292 8.77 -0.57 22.58
C ALA A 292 8.54 -2.03 22.16
N ASP A 293 9.19 -2.99 22.82
CA ASP A 293 9.01 -4.42 22.55
C ASP A 293 7.73 -4.93 23.21
N LEU A 294 6.63 -4.84 22.45
CA LEU A 294 5.33 -5.35 22.87
C LEU A 294 5.34 -6.86 23.05
N ALA A 295 6.11 -7.61 22.24
CA ALA A 295 6.15 -9.06 22.36
C ALA A 295 6.74 -9.47 23.71
N ARG A 296 7.81 -8.80 24.16
CA ARG A 296 8.37 -9.01 25.50
C ARG A 296 7.38 -8.68 26.61
N ILE A 297 6.65 -7.57 26.50
CA ILE A 297 5.65 -7.18 27.52
C ILE A 297 4.49 -8.18 27.55
N ILE A 298 3.97 -8.56 26.38
CA ILE A 298 2.83 -9.48 26.26
C ILE A 298 3.21 -10.87 26.78
N ASN A 299 4.43 -11.33 26.49
CA ASN A 299 4.90 -12.65 26.88
C ASN A 299 5.55 -12.69 28.27
N SER A 300 5.47 -11.62 29.06
CA SER A 300 5.98 -11.62 30.43
C SER A 300 5.07 -12.43 31.34
N ASP A 301 5.63 -13.01 32.39
CA ASP A 301 4.90 -13.89 33.31
C ASP A 301 3.75 -13.16 34.01
N GLU A 302 3.91 -11.86 34.30
CA GLU A 302 2.89 -11.02 34.92
C GLU A 302 1.66 -10.86 34.02
N VAL A 303 1.85 -10.79 32.70
CA VAL A 303 0.74 -10.71 31.74
C VAL A 303 0.17 -12.10 31.49
N GLN A 304 1.02 -13.08 31.18
CA GLN A 304 0.59 -14.43 30.81
C GLN A 304 -0.11 -15.18 31.94
N SER A 305 0.24 -14.93 33.21
CA SER A 305 -0.44 -15.54 34.37
C SER A 305 -1.91 -15.13 34.52
N VAL A 306 -2.30 -13.95 34.00
CA VAL A 306 -3.66 -13.41 34.09
C VAL A 306 -4.44 -13.62 32.78
N VAL A 307 -3.76 -13.77 31.64
CA VAL A 307 -4.40 -13.96 30.33
C VAL A 307 -5.18 -15.27 30.29
N ARG A 308 -6.45 -15.19 29.88
CA ARG A 308 -7.30 -16.37 29.67
C ARG A 308 -6.78 -17.21 28.50
N PRO A 309 -6.91 -18.55 28.57
CA PRO A 309 -6.49 -19.42 27.47
C PRO A 309 -7.20 -19.06 26.16
N ILE A 310 -6.49 -19.21 25.05
CA ILE A 310 -7.00 -18.93 23.71
C ILE A 310 -8.23 -19.81 23.44
N LYS A 311 -9.35 -19.19 23.07
CA LYS A 311 -10.56 -19.90 22.63
C LYS A 311 -10.30 -20.56 21.27
N LYS A 312 -10.21 -21.88 21.24
CA LYS A 312 -9.93 -22.67 20.01
C LYS A 312 -11.16 -22.92 19.14
N ASP A 313 -12.36 -22.59 19.63
CA ASP A 313 -13.63 -22.94 18.99
C ASP A 313 -14.06 -21.97 17.88
N ALA A 314 -13.22 -21.81 16.86
CA ALA A 314 -13.65 -21.21 15.60
C ALA A 314 -14.23 -22.31 14.69
N LYS A 315 -15.43 -22.79 15.00
CA LYS A 315 -16.14 -23.73 14.10
C LYS A 315 -16.56 -22.98 12.84
N ARG A 316 -15.93 -23.28 11.71
CA ARG A 316 -16.39 -22.78 10.40
C ARG A 316 -17.80 -23.29 10.15
N ALA A 317 -18.67 -22.44 9.62
CA ALA A 317 -20.01 -22.85 9.22
C ALA A 317 -19.90 -23.97 8.16
N PRO A 318 -20.34 -25.20 8.45
CA PRO A 318 -20.35 -26.24 7.45
C PRO A 318 -21.41 -25.91 6.39
N MET A 319 -21.17 -26.36 5.15
CA MET A 319 -22.20 -26.28 4.11
C MET A 319 -23.47 -27.00 4.58
N LYS A 320 -24.59 -26.29 4.57
CA LYS A 320 -25.90 -26.85 4.94
C LYS A 320 -26.35 -27.84 3.86
N LYS A 321 -26.10 -29.13 4.08
CA LYS A 321 -26.56 -30.20 3.19
C LYS A 321 -28.06 -30.37 3.32
N ASN A 322 -28.77 -30.56 2.21
CA ASN A 322 -30.21 -30.82 2.21
C ASN A 322 -30.48 -32.23 2.78
N PRO A 323 -31.21 -32.37 3.91
CA PRO A 323 -31.49 -33.66 4.52
C PRO A 323 -32.29 -34.60 3.61
N LEU A 324 -33.25 -34.08 2.83
CA LEU A 324 -34.09 -34.90 1.96
C LEU A 324 -33.29 -35.58 0.85
N LYS A 325 -32.22 -34.93 0.38
CA LYS A 325 -31.32 -35.46 -0.65
C LYS A 325 -30.13 -36.24 -0.09
N ASN A 326 -29.72 -35.97 1.15
CA ASN A 326 -28.55 -36.59 1.77
C ASN A 326 -28.97 -37.38 3.02
N LEU A 327 -28.93 -38.71 2.90
CA LEU A 327 -29.36 -39.66 3.92
C LEU A 327 -28.62 -39.46 5.25
N ASN A 328 -27.30 -39.24 5.26
CA ASN A 328 -26.54 -39.08 6.50
C ASN A 328 -26.99 -37.85 7.31
N THR A 329 -27.30 -36.74 6.62
CA THR A 329 -27.92 -35.58 7.28
C THR A 329 -29.35 -35.84 7.71
N MET A 330 -30.15 -36.59 6.94
CA MET A 330 -31.49 -36.98 7.38
C MET A 330 -31.41 -37.84 8.64
N LEU A 331 -30.52 -38.82 8.69
CA LEU A 331 -30.38 -39.72 9.83
C LEU A 331 -29.88 -39.00 11.08
N LYS A 332 -29.01 -37.99 10.91
CA LYS A 332 -28.60 -37.13 12.02
C LYS A 332 -29.76 -36.29 12.59
N LEU A 333 -30.72 -35.91 11.75
CA LEU A 333 -31.90 -35.13 12.17
C LEU A 333 -33.06 -36.01 12.65
N ASN A 334 -33.27 -37.15 11.99
CA ASN A 334 -34.32 -38.11 12.26
C ASN A 334 -33.80 -39.55 12.05
N PRO A 335 -33.35 -40.23 13.12
CA PRO A 335 -32.92 -41.61 13.06
C PRO A 335 -34.01 -42.59 12.56
N TYR A 336 -35.28 -42.32 12.83
CA TYR A 336 -36.42 -43.14 12.39
C TYR A 336 -36.68 -43.06 10.88
N ALA A 337 -36.09 -42.09 10.17
CA ALA A 337 -36.16 -42.07 8.70
C ALA A 337 -35.56 -43.34 8.07
N LYS A 338 -34.59 -43.99 8.75
CA LYS A 338 -34.02 -45.27 8.31
C LYS A 338 -35.06 -46.40 8.35
N THR A 339 -35.77 -46.51 9.46
CA THR A 339 -36.76 -47.57 9.67
C THR A 339 -37.96 -47.35 8.76
N ALA A 340 -38.48 -46.12 8.67
CA ALA A 340 -39.58 -45.78 7.78
C ALA A 340 -39.27 -46.10 6.30
N ARG A 341 -38.07 -45.74 5.81
CA ARG A 341 -37.65 -46.04 4.44
C ARG A 341 -37.46 -47.54 4.19
N ARG A 342 -37.00 -48.29 5.21
CA ARG A 342 -36.92 -49.75 5.12
C ARG A 342 -38.31 -50.38 5.05
N MET A 343 -39.23 -49.92 5.89
CA MET A 343 -40.62 -50.39 5.89
C MET A 343 -41.33 -50.09 4.57
N SER A 344 -41.09 -48.90 3.97
CA SER A 344 -41.69 -48.55 2.68
C SER A 344 -41.20 -49.45 1.54
N LEU A 345 -39.90 -49.77 1.50
CA LEU A 345 -39.33 -50.67 0.48
C LEU A 345 -39.90 -52.08 0.61
N LEU A 346 -39.97 -52.63 1.82
CA LEU A 346 -40.57 -53.94 2.07
C LEU A 346 -42.06 -53.97 1.67
N ALA A 347 -42.81 -52.92 1.97
CA ALA A 347 -44.21 -52.81 1.59
C ALA A 347 -44.39 -52.70 0.06
N GLU A 348 -43.49 -52.01 -0.64
CA GLU A 348 -43.52 -51.91 -2.11
C GLU A 348 -43.24 -53.24 -2.79
N GLU A 349 -42.23 -53.99 -2.32
CA GLU A 349 -41.94 -55.35 -2.80
C GLU A 349 -43.16 -56.28 -2.66
N GLN A 350 -43.86 -56.22 -1.52
CA GLN A 350 -45.09 -56.98 -1.29
C GLN A 350 -46.22 -56.56 -2.24
N ARG A 351 -46.41 -55.25 -2.48
CA ARG A 351 -47.42 -54.76 -3.44
C ARG A 351 -47.16 -55.21 -4.86
N VAL A 352 -45.91 -55.18 -5.31
CA VAL A 352 -45.53 -55.61 -6.67
C VAL A 352 -45.85 -57.09 -6.87
N LYS A 353 -45.52 -57.94 -5.90
CA LYS A 353 -45.89 -59.36 -5.92
C LYS A 353 -47.41 -59.56 -6.00
N ALA A 354 -48.16 -58.92 -5.09
CA ALA A 354 -49.63 -59.02 -5.06
C ALA A 354 -50.31 -58.51 -6.35
N LYS A 355 -49.75 -57.46 -6.98
CA LYS A 355 -50.26 -56.94 -8.25
C LYS A 355 -50.04 -57.93 -9.40
N LYS A 356 -48.89 -58.61 -9.43
CA LYS A 356 -48.58 -59.64 -10.43
C LYS A 356 -49.55 -60.82 -10.32
N GLU A 357 -49.78 -61.31 -9.10
CA GLU A 357 -50.75 -62.40 -8.84
C GLU A 357 -52.18 -62.03 -9.22
N LYS A 358 -52.63 -60.79 -8.94
CA LYS A 358 -53.95 -60.30 -9.37
C LYS A 358 -54.08 -60.21 -10.89
N LEU A 359 -53.02 -59.79 -11.59
CA LEU A 359 -53.01 -59.69 -13.04
C LEU A 359 -53.12 -61.08 -13.68
N ASP A 360 -52.39 -62.07 -13.15
CA ASP A 360 -52.40 -63.44 -13.67
C ASP A 360 -53.79 -64.10 -13.48
N LYS A 361 -54.50 -63.82 -12.38
CA LYS A 361 -55.89 -64.28 -12.17
C LYS A 361 -56.92 -63.68 -13.14
N LYS A 362 -56.71 -62.44 -13.61
CA LYS A 362 -57.63 -61.77 -14.56
C LYS A 362 -57.47 -62.24 -16.00
N ARG A 363 -56.34 -62.89 -16.34
CA ARG A 363 -56.05 -63.41 -17.68
C ARG A 363 -56.61 -64.83 -17.89
N LYS A 364 -57.88 -65.09 -17.54
CA LYS A 364 -58.57 -66.30 -18.02
C LYS A 364 -59.12 -66.04 -19.43
N PRO A 365 -58.89 -66.89 -20.43
CA PRO A 365 -59.40 -66.67 -21.78
C PRO A 365 -60.93 -66.83 -21.81
N ILE A 366 -61.63 -65.82 -22.34
CA ILE A 366 -63.07 -65.86 -22.64
C ILE A 366 -63.33 -67.01 -23.63
N THR A 367 -64.39 -67.78 -23.41
CA THR A 367 -64.69 -68.94 -24.26
C THR A 367 -65.03 -68.50 -25.69
N LYS A 368 -64.72 -69.33 -26.70
CA LYS A 368 -64.98 -68.99 -28.12
C LYS A 368 -66.47 -68.67 -28.36
N GLU A 369 -67.36 -69.29 -27.61
CA GLU A 369 -68.82 -69.13 -27.69
C GLU A 369 -69.29 -67.75 -27.18
N GLU A 370 -68.73 -67.27 -26.07
CA GLU A 370 -69.00 -65.91 -25.59
C GLU A 370 -68.47 -64.86 -26.56
N ALA A 371 -67.30 -65.10 -27.16
CA ALA A 371 -66.73 -64.21 -28.15
C ALA A 371 -67.55 -64.18 -29.46
N THR A 372 -68.13 -65.31 -29.89
CA THR A 372 -69.02 -65.36 -31.05
C THR A 372 -70.38 -64.73 -30.76
N ALA A 373 -70.93 -64.92 -29.55
CA ALA A 373 -72.17 -64.26 -29.12
C ALA A 373 -72.03 -62.73 -29.10
N ILE A 374 -70.93 -62.20 -28.56
CA ILE A 374 -70.64 -60.76 -28.56
C ILE A 374 -70.52 -60.23 -30.01
N LYS A 375 -69.85 -60.97 -30.91
CA LYS A 375 -69.75 -60.58 -32.32
C LYS A 375 -71.09 -60.69 -33.07
N ALA A 376 -71.92 -61.67 -32.74
CA ALA A 376 -73.24 -61.85 -33.34
C ALA A 376 -74.21 -60.73 -32.94
N ALA A 377 -74.21 -60.34 -31.65
CA ALA A 377 -74.97 -59.20 -31.16
C ALA A 377 -74.57 -57.89 -31.87
N GLY A 378 -73.27 -57.67 -32.06
CA GLY A 378 -72.78 -56.52 -32.85
C GLY A 378 -73.23 -56.56 -34.31
N LYS A 379 -73.16 -57.71 -34.98
CA LYS A 379 -73.60 -57.84 -36.39
C LYS A 379 -75.11 -57.67 -36.57
N ALA A 380 -75.91 -58.14 -35.61
CA ALA A 380 -77.37 -57.99 -35.65
C ALA A 380 -77.76 -56.50 -35.57
N TRP A 381 -77.13 -55.73 -34.69
CA TRP A 381 -77.35 -54.29 -34.57
C TRP A 381 -76.92 -53.51 -35.83
N TYR A 382 -75.83 -53.91 -36.48
CA TYR A 382 -75.44 -53.28 -37.74
C TYR A 382 -76.42 -53.57 -38.89
N LYS A 383 -77.05 -54.75 -38.93
CA LYS A 383 -78.00 -55.11 -40.00
C LYS A 383 -79.30 -54.29 -39.94
N THR A 384 -79.75 -53.87 -38.76
CA THR A 384 -80.94 -53.04 -38.60
C THR A 384 -80.80 -51.61 -39.13
N MET A 385 -79.63 -51.22 -39.66
CA MET A 385 -79.33 -49.86 -40.16
C MET A 385 -78.98 -49.80 -41.66
N ILE A 386 -79.21 -50.87 -42.45
CA ILE A 386 -78.62 -51.00 -43.81
C ILE A 386 -79.58 -50.65 -44.97
N SER A 387 -80.91 -50.63 -44.83
CA SER A 387 -81.79 -50.08 -45.90
C SER A 387 -83.23 -49.81 -45.46
N ASP A 388 -83.72 -48.60 -45.67
CA ASP A 388 -85.14 -48.23 -45.52
C ASP A 388 -85.94 -48.61 -46.78
N SER A 389 -86.11 -49.92 -47.00
CA SER A 389 -87.11 -50.45 -47.95
C SER A 389 -88.37 -50.87 -47.19
N ASP A 390 -89.46 -51.20 -47.89
CA ASP A 390 -90.78 -51.55 -47.34
C ASP A 390 -90.76 -52.58 -46.18
N TYR A 391 -89.69 -53.36 -46.02
CA TYR A 391 -89.48 -54.26 -44.86
C TYR A 391 -89.12 -53.56 -43.54
N THR A 392 -88.47 -52.39 -43.58
CA THR A 392 -88.22 -51.55 -42.38
C THR A 392 -89.48 -50.88 -41.87
N GLU A 393 -90.45 -50.65 -42.74
CA GLU A 393 -91.76 -50.12 -42.34
C GLU A 393 -92.50 -51.13 -41.47
N PHE A 394 -92.34 -52.44 -41.68
CA PHE A 394 -92.93 -53.47 -40.81
C PHE A 394 -92.32 -53.46 -39.40
N ASP A 395 -90.99 -53.47 -39.25
CA ASP A 395 -90.34 -53.46 -37.91
C ASP A 395 -90.66 -52.17 -37.15
N ASN A 396 -90.72 -51.03 -37.85
CA ASN A 396 -91.14 -49.76 -37.28
C ASN A 396 -92.63 -49.75 -36.92
N PHE A 397 -93.52 -50.27 -37.77
CA PHE A 397 -94.96 -50.36 -37.46
C PHE A 397 -95.22 -51.27 -36.27
N THR A 398 -94.54 -52.42 -36.18
CA THR A 398 -94.72 -53.36 -35.07
C THR A 398 -94.26 -52.73 -33.77
N LYS A 399 -93.12 -52.02 -33.79
CA LYS A 399 -92.63 -51.25 -32.65
C LYS A 399 -93.56 -50.09 -32.28
N TRP A 400 -94.12 -49.37 -33.25
CA TRP A 400 -95.02 -48.24 -32.99
C TRP A 400 -96.38 -48.70 -32.45
N LEU A 401 -96.96 -49.78 -32.99
CA LEU A 401 -98.20 -50.38 -32.47
C LEU A 401 -98.03 -50.89 -31.03
N GLY A 402 -96.87 -51.45 -30.69
CA GLY A 402 -96.57 -51.91 -29.33
C GLY A 402 -96.24 -50.79 -28.32
N VAL A 403 -96.03 -49.55 -28.77
CA VAL A 403 -95.72 -48.39 -27.91
C VAL A 403 -96.94 -47.45 -27.76
N ALA A 404 -97.97 -47.59 -28.61
CA ALA A 404 -99.14 -46.71 -28.64
C ALA A 404 -100.36 -47.19 -27.82
N GLN A 405 -100.16 -48.06 -26.82
CA GLN A 405 -101.18 -48.38 -25.80
C GLN A 405 -100.76 -47.91 -24.42
#